data_AF-A0A962DM75-F1
#
_entry.id   AF-A0A962DM75-F1
#
_cell.length_a   1.000
_cell.length_b   1.000
_cell.length_c   1.000
_cell.angle_alpha   90.00
_cell.angle_beta   90.00
_cell.angle_gamma   90.00
#
_symmetry.space_group_name_H-M   'P 1'
#
loop_
_entity.id
_entity.type
_entity.pdbx_description
1 polymer ?
#
loop_
_entity_poly.entity_id
_entity_poly.type
_entity_poly.pdbx_seq_one_letter_code
_entity_poly.pdbx_strand_id
1 'polypeptide(L)'
;HLKMVFQQQHTVDFSEVALAALLALGRSDSPGDALLAMDEKISHILVDEFQDTSFLQIDLLETLTEGWTPGDGRTLFLVGDPMQSIYAFRKADVGLFLKLWHQQRLGQVDLVPLQLCMNFRSSRAVLEWVNTTFSAAFPGQDDVRSGAVRYAESAPAKPSQSADTAQTHVFI
;
A
#
# COMPACT_ATOMS: atom_id res chain seq x y z
N HIS A 1 0.86 24.55 19.99
CA HIS A 1 2.18 25.11 20.34
C HIS A 1 3.22 24.76 19.27
N LEU A 2 3.43 23.48 18.92
CA LEU A 2 4.38 23.05 17.86
C LEU A 2 4.12 23.68 16.48
N LYS A 3 2.87 23.72 16.01
CA LYS A 3 2.49 24.40 14.74
C LYS A 3 2.91 25.88 14.67
N MET A 4 2.81 26.61 15.77
CA MET A 4 3.26 28.02 15.82
C MET A 4 4.78 28.13 15.69
N VAL A 5 5.53 27.19 16.28
CA VAL A 5 7.00 27.14 16.16
C VAL A 5 7.41 26.83 14.72
N PHE A 6 6.76 25.86 14.08
CA PHE A 6 6.97 25.53 12.65
C PHE A 6 6.71 26.72 11.73
N GLN A 7 5.60 27.44 11.95
CA GLN A 7 5.27 28.65 11.20
C GLN A 7 6.29 29.78 11.43
N GLN A 8 6.74 29.98 12.68
CA GLN A 8 7.74 31.00 13.00
C GLN A 8 9.13 30.71 12.43
N GLN A 9 9.48 29.43 12.25
CA GLN A 9 10.79 29.01 11.75
C GLN A 9 10.79 28.64 10.26
N HIS A 10 9.65 28.70 9.57
CA HIS A 10 9.50 28.26 8.18
C HIS A 10 9.96 26.80 7.94
N THR A 11 9.74 25.93 8.93
CA THR A 11 10.09 24.51 8.86
C THR A 11 8.84 23.66 9.07
N VAL A 12 8.78 22.50 8.44
CA VAL A 12 7.75 21.49 8.67
C VAL A 12 8.40 20.13 8.88
N ASP A 13 7.80 19.29 9.72
CA ASP A 13 8.19 17.88 9.79
C ASP A 13 7.48 17.06 8.70
N PHE A 14 7.89 15.80 8.53
CA PHE A 14 7.36 14.93 7.48
C PHE A 14 5.85 14.65 7.62
N SER A 15 5.35 14.52 8.86
CA SER A 15 3.92 14.28 9.10
C SER A 15 3.09 15.55 8.89
N GLU A 16 3.66 16.72 9.17
CA GLU A 16 3.04 18.03 8.98
C GLU A 16 2.81 18.32 7.50
N VAL A 17 3.63 17.80 6.58
CA VAL A 17 3.37 17.93 5.13
C VAL A 17 2.06 17.27 4.73
N ALA A 18 1.83 16.02 5.16
CA ALA A 18 0.59 15.31 4.86
C ALA A 18 -0.63 15.97 5.53
N LEU A 19 -0.47 16.43 6.77
CA LEU A 19 -1.52 17.15 7.48
C LEU A 19 -1.86 18.50 6.84
N ALA A 20 -0.84 19.25 6.42
CA ALA A 20 -1.02 20.52 5.73
C ALA A 20 -1.71 20.33 4.37
N ALA A 21 -1.36 19.26 3.63
CA ALA A 21 -2.04 18.89 2.40
C ALA A 21 -3.54 18.62 2.65
N LEU A 22 -3.87 17.79 3.65
CA LEU A 22 -5.27 17.53 4.03
C LEU A 22 -6.03 18.81 4.40
N LEU A 23 -5.39 19.72 5.16
CA LEU A 23 -5.99 21.01 5.50
C LEU A 23 -6.21 21.91 4.28
N ALA A 24 -5.30 21.89 3.32
CA ALA A 24 -5.41 22.69 2.10
C ALA A 24 -6.47 22.13 1.13
N LEU A 25 -6.64 20.81 1.09
CA LEU A 25 -7.69 20.15 0.31
C LEU A 25 -9.08 20.42 0.89
N GLY A 26 -9.20 20.57 2.20
CA GLY A 26 -10.50 20.67 2.85
C GLY A 26 -11.24 19.32 2.81
N ARG A 27 -12.57 19.36 2.82
CA ARG A 27 -13.45 18.18 2.73
C ARG A 27 -14.52 18.41 1.66
N SER A 28 -15.21 17.38 1.18
CA SER A 28 -16.24 17.56 0.13
C SER A 28 -17.35 18.57 0.46
N ASP A 29 -17.70 18.73 1.74
CA ASP A 29 -18.71 19.70 2.19
C ASP A 29 -18.20 21.15 2.20
N SER A 30 -16.87 21.32 2.19
CA SER A 30 -16.15 22.59 2.23
C SER A 30 -14.82 22.47 1.48
N PRO A 31 -14.85 22.22 0.15
CA PRO A 31 -13.65 21.90 -0.60
C PRO A 31 -12.76 23.12 -0.67
N GLY A 32 -11.47 22.94 -0.39
CA GLY A 32 -10.47 23.96 -0.59
C GLY A 32 -10.14 24.14 -2.06
N ASP A 33 -9.61 25.31 -2.43
CA ASP A 33 -9.19 25.62 -3.81
C ASP A 33 -8.22 24.56 -4.38
N ALA A 34 -7.39 23.96 -3.53
CA ALA A 34 -6.47 22.91 -3.92
C ALA A 34 -7.18 21.63 -4.38
N LEU A 35 -8.26 21.22 -3.69
CA LEU A 35 -9.03 20.04 -4.07
C LEU A 35 -9.75 20.27 -5.39
N LEU A 36 -10.39 21.43 -5.56
CA LEU A 36 -11.05 21.81 -6.81
C LEU A 36 -10.06 21.81 -8.00
N ALA A 37 -8.88 22.40 -7.80
CA ALA A 37 -7.85 22.43 -8.85
C ALA A 37 -7.25 21.05 -9.16
N MET A 38 -7.22 20.13 -8.20
CA MET A 38 -6.75 18.76 -8.41
C MET A 38 -7.81 17.89 -9.08
N ASP A 39 -9.09 18.04 -8.71
CA ASP A 39 -10.19 17.27 -9.27
C ASP A 39 -10.31 17.46 -10.79
N GLU A 40 -10.03 18.67 -11.30
CA GLU A 40 -9.98 18.94 -12.74
C GLU A 40 -8.76 18.33 -13.45
N LYS A 41 -7.66 18.06 -12.74
CA LYS A 41 -6.37 17.71 -13.34
C LYS A 41 -5.99 16.24 -13.20
N ILE A 42 -6.47 15.58 -12.14
CA ILE A 42 -6.07 14.22 -11.79
C ILE A 42 -7.20 13.27 -12.15
N SER A 43 -7.00 12.51 -13.23
CA SER A 43 -7.92 11.44 -13.60
C SER A 43 -7.48 10.08 -13.09
N HIS A 44 -6.19 9.88 -12.83
CA HIS A 44 -5.64 8.57 -12.48
C HIS A 44 -4.67 8.69 -11.32
N ILE A 45 -4.87 7.87 -10.29
CA ILE A 45 -3.98 7.77 -9.13
C ILE A 45 -3.43 6.35 -9.08
N LEU A 46 -2.10 6.24 -9.06
CA LEU A 46 -1.38 4.98 -8.92
C LEU A 46 -0.53 5.06 -7.66
N VAL A 47 -0.69 4.09 -6.76
CA VAL A 47 0.08 3.98 -5.53
C VAL A 47 0.82 2.66 -5.53
N ASP A 48 2.14 2.73 -5.41
CA ASP A 48 3.02 1.57 -5.24
C ASP A 48 3.41 1.42 -3.77
N GLU A 49 3.86 0.23 -3.38
CA GLU A 49 4.22 -0.12 -2.00
C GLU A 49 3.11 0.19 -0.98
N PHE A 50 1.85 -0.07 -1.34
CA PHE A 50 0.69 0.32 -0.57
C PHE A 50 0.67 -0.28 0.86
N GLN A 51 1.35 -1.41 1.09
CA GLN A 51 1.50 -2.01 2.41
C GLN A 51 2.25 -1.12 3.43
N ASP A 52 2.97 -0.09 2.96
CA ASP A 52 3.70 0.87 3.80
C ASP A 52 2.93 2.19 4.01
N THR A 53 1.66 2.23 3.57
CA THR A 53 0.82 3.42 3.68
C THR A 53 0.30 3.62 5.11
N SER A 54 0.28 4.87 5.55
CA SER A 54 -0.27 5.29 6.85
C SER A 54 -1.72 5.76 6.75
N PHE A 55 -2.42 5.82 7.89
CA PHE A 55 -3.79 6.37 7.96
C PHE A 55 -3.95 7.75 7.32
N LEU A 56 -2.97 8.65 7.49
CA LEU A 56 -3.03 10.00 6.91
C LEU A 56 -2.96 9.98 5.38
N GLN A 57 -2.19 9.05 4.81
CA GLN A 57 -2.11 8.90 3.36
C GLN A 57 -3.38 8.26 2.80
N ILE A 58 -4.02 7.34 3.52
CA ILE A 58 -5.34 6.84 3.12
C ILE A 58 -6.39 7.95 3.18
N ASP A 59 -6.43 8.75 4.24
CA ASP A 59 -7.34 9.90 4.35
C ASP A 59 -7.13 10.90 3.19
N LEU A 60 -5.87 11.08 2.78
CA LEU A 60 -5.53 11.90 1.62
C LEU A 60 -6.10 11.32 0.33
N LEU A 61 -5.94 10.01 0.10
CA LEU A 61 -6.49 9.32 -1.08
C LEU A 61 -8.02 9.36 -1.09
N GLU A 62 -8.67 9.13 0.05
CA GLU A 62 -10.13 9.22 0.19
C GLU A 62 -10.61 10.65 -0.13
N THR A 63 -9.95 11.68 0.39
CA THR A 63 -10.30 13.09 0.13
C THR A 63 -10.14 13.43 -1.36
N LEU A 64 -9.05 12.99 -1.99
CA LEU A 64 -8.80 13.23 -3.42
C LEU A 64 -9.80 12.51 -4.34
N THR A 65 -10.45 11.45 -3.85
CA THR A 65 -11.37 10.60 -4.62
C THR A 65 -12.84 10.79 -4.22
N GLU A 66 -13.12 11.71 -3.27
CA GLU A 66 -14.46 11.97 -2.72
C GLU A 66 -15.45 12.57 -3.73
N GLY A 67 -14.97 13.10 -4.85
CA GLY A 67 -15.80 13.58 -5.96
C GLY A 67 -16.03 12.54 -7.07
N TRP A 68 -15.43 11.35 -6.96
CA TRP A 68 -15.39 10.38 -8.04
C TRP A 68 -16.64 9.50 -8.05
N THR A 69 -17.12 9.18 -9.25
CA THR A 69 -18.33 8.39 -9.47
C THR A 69 -18.05 7.23 -10.42
N PRO A 70 -18.73 6.07 -10.24
CA PRO A 70 -18.51 4.92 -11.11
C PRO A 70 -18.72 5.27 -12.59
N GLY A 71 -17.71 5.01 -13.43
CA GLY A 71 -17.79 5.19 -14.88
C GLY A 71 -17.49 6.61 -15.39
N ASP A 72 -17.04 7.53 -14.54
CA ASP A 72 -16.66 8.90 -14.95
C ASP A 72 -15.28 9.01 -15.64
N GLY A 73 -14.60 7.88 -15.84
CA GLY A 73 -13.29 7.79 -16.49
C GLY A 73 -12.10 7.94 -15.54
N ARG A 74 -12.32 8.23 -14.25
CA ARG A 74 -11.26 8.31 -13.25
C ARG A 74 -10.92 6.93 -12.67
N THR A 75 -9.65 6.68 -12.33
CA THR A 75 -9.21 5.37 -11.82
C THR A 75 -8.22 5.47 -10.68
N LEU A 76 -8.34 4.54 -9.74
CA LEU A 76 -7.43 4.34 -8.62
C LEU A 76 -6.81 2.95 -8.74
N PHE A 77 -5.48 2.88 -8.69
CA PHE A 77 -4.74 1.62 -8.74
C PHE A 77 -3.77 1.53 -7.58
N LEU A 78 -3.92 0.50 -6.75
CA LEU A 78 -3.12 0.28 -5.55
C LEU A 78 -2.33 -1.01 -5.74
N VAL A 79 -1.02 -0.93 -5.62
CA VAL A 79 -0.08 -2.05 -5.74
C VAL A 79 0.67 -2.19 -4.44
N GLY A 80 0.83 -3.42 -3.97
CA GLY A 80 1.62 -3.72 -2.79
C GLY A 80 1.65 -5.21 -2.49
N ASP A 81 2.52 -5.58 -1.55
CA ASP A 81 2.63 -6.94 -1.03
C ASP A 81 2.53 -6.91 0.50
N PRO A 82 1.42 -7.40 1.10
CA PRO A 82 1.27 -7.37 2.55
C PRO A 82 2.33 -8.22 3.28
N MET A 83 2.91 -9.24 2.62
CA MET A 83 4.00 -10.03 3.22
C MET A 83 5.31 -9.25 3.36
N GLN A 84 5.46 -8.12 2.64
CA GLN A 84 6.65 -7.27 2.66
C GLN A 84 6.50 -6.05 3.57
N SER A 85 5.40 -5.95 4.35
CA SER A 85 5.23 -4.86 5.31
C SER A 85 6.20 -5.02 6.49
N ILE A 86 7.36 -4.36 6.40
CA ILE A 86 8.43 -4.40 7.42
C ILE A 86 8.56 -3.07 8.18
N TYR A 87 7.73 -2.07 7.86
CA TYR A 87 7.80 -0.72 8.42
C TYR A 87 6.77 -0.44 9.53
N ALA A 88 6.32 -1.46 10.27
CA ALA A 88 5.38 -1.30 11.39
C ALA A 88 5.83 -0.23 12.42
N PHE A 89 7.14 -0.09 12.64
CA PHE A 89 7.73 0.94 13.52
C PHE A 89 7.51 2.39 13.04
N ARG A 90 7.15 2.60 11.76
CA ARG A 90 6.82 3.90 11.17
C ARG A 90 5.31 4.18 11.08
N LYS A 91 4.48 3.39 11.77
CA LYS A 91 3.01 3.46 11.71
C LYS A 91 2.42 3.06 10.35
N ALA A 92 3.18 2.35 9.52
CA ALA A 92 2.58 1.58 8.43
C ALA A 92 1.70 0.49 9.04
N ASP A 93 0.46 0.39 8.58
CA ASP A 93 -0.52 -0.56 9.11
C ASP A 93 -0.99 -1.46 7.97
N VAL A 94 -0.39 -2.65 7.87
CA VAL A 94 -0.80 -3.67 6.90
C VAL A 94 -2.25 -4.12 7.11
N GLY A 95 -2.82 -3.94 8.30
CA GLY A 95 -4.24 -4.12 8.57
C GLY A 95 -5.11 -3.22 7.70
N LEU A 96 -4.66 -2.02 7.33
CA LEU A 96 -5.37 -1.15 6.38
C LEU A 96 -5.39 -1.75 4.98
N PHE A 97 -4.27 -2.31 4.52
CA PHE A 97 -4.22 -3.04 3.26
C PHE A 97 -5.23 -4.18 3.26
N LEU A 98 -5.19 -5.04 4.30
CA LEU A 98 -6.09 -6.19 4.41
C LEU A 98 -7.56 -5.75 4.50
N LYS A 99 -7.85 -4.68 5.25
CA LYS A 99 -9.19 -4.12 5.36
C LYS A 99 -9.73 -3.70 3.98
N LEU A 100 -8.96 -2.94 3.21
CA LEU A 100 -9.36 -2.50 1.86
C LEU A 100 -9.47 -3.68 0.89
N TRP A 101 -8.58 -4.67 1.00
CA TRP A 101 -8.63 -5.90 0.21
C TRP A 101 -9.93 -6.68 0.45
N HIS A 102 -10.35 -6.83 1.71
CA HIS A 102 -11.60 -7.53 2.06
C HIS A 102 -12.85 -6.70 1.77
N GLN A 103 -12.79 -5.38 1.99
CA GLN A 103 -13.91 -4.47 1.72
C GLN A 103 -14.09 -4.15 0.25
N GLN A 104 -13.05 -4.37 -0.56
CA GLN A 104 -13.04 -4.10 -2.00
C GLN A 104 -13.43 -2.65 -2.31
N ARG A 105 -13.02 -1.71 -1.45
CA ARG A 105 -13.42 -0.30 -1.55
C ARG A 105 -12.51 0.61 -0.76
N LEU A 106 -12.21 1.80 -1.29
CA LEU A 106 -11.59 2.93 -0.58
C LEU A 106 -12.54 4.13 -0.68
N GLY A 107 -13.04 4.62 0.45
CA GLY A 107 -14.14 5.59 0.46
C GLY A 107 -15.34 5.09 -0.36
N GLN A 108 -15.62 5.79 -1.47
CA GLN A 108 -16.67 5.49 -2.45
C GLN A 108 -16.16 4.82 -3.74
N VAL A 109 -14.84 4.63 -3.87
CA VAL A 109 -14.23 4.00 -5.04
C VAL A 109 -14.19 2.49 -4.82
N ASP A 110 -14.94 1.76 -5.64
CA ASP A 110 -14.89 0.30 -5.65
C ASP A 110 -13.53 -0.17 -6.17
N LEU A 111 -12.95 -1.17 -5.49
CA LEU A 111 -11.66 -1.76 -5.81
C LEU A 111 -11.86 -3.20 -6.25
N VAL A 112 -11.10 -3.63 -7.26
CA VAL A 112 -11.07 -5.03 -7.70
C VAL A 112 -9.76 -5.65 -7.20
N PRO A 113 -9.78 -6.55 -6.21
CA PRO A 113 -8.56 -7.19 -5.72
C PRO A 113 -8.03 -8.17 -6.77
N LEU A 114 -6.74 -8.06 -7.08
CA LEU A 114 -6.04 -8.92 -8.02
C LEU A 114 -4.77 -9.46 -7.37
N GLN A 115 -4.67 -10.78 -7.26
CA GLN A 115 -3.47 -11.43 -6.73
C GLN A 115 -2.58 -11.91 -7.88
N LEU A 116 -1.34 -11.42 -7.90
CA LEU A 116 -0.33 -11.86 -8.87
C LEU A 116 0.53 -12.95 -8.26
N CYS A 117 0.27 -14.20 -8.63
CA CYS A 117 1.00 -15.36 -8.07
C CYS A 117 2.27 -15.71 -8.85
N MET A 118 2.47 -15.15 -10.04
CA MET A 118 3.54 -15.57 -10.94
C MET A 118 4.79 -14.70 -10.79
N ASN A 119 5.92 -15.33 -10.45
CA ASN A 119 7.21 -14.69 -10.26
C ASN A 119 8.09 -14.84 -11.52
N PHE A 120 8.45 -13.70 -12.10
CA PHE A 120 9.29 -13.62 -13.31
C PHE A 120 10.77 -13.32 -12.98
N ARG A 121 11.08 -12.95 -11.74
CA ARG A 121 12.40 -12.46 -11.33
C ARG A 121 13.33 -13.62 -10.99
N SER A 122 12.89 -14.49 -10.11
CA SER A 122 13.70 -15.55 -9.50
C SER A 122 13.65 -16.86 -10.30
N SER A 123 14.61 -17.73 -10.03
CA SER A 123 14.61 -19.09 -10.56
C SER A 123 13.69 -20.00 -9.73
N ARG A 124 13.39 -21.19 -10.26
CA ARG A 124 12.48 -22.12 -9.59
C ARG A 124 13.05 -22.59 -8.26
N ALA A 125 14.33 -22.92 -8.23
CA ALA A 125 14.99 -23.40 -7.02
C ALA A 125 14.93 -22.40 -5.86
N VAL A 126 15.10 -21.10 -6.16
CA VAL A 126 14.96 -20.04 -5.14
C VAL A 126 13.52 -19.98 -4.62
N LEU A 127 12.51 -20.02 -5.51
CA LEU A 127 11.11 -19.93 -5.12
C LEU A 127 10.66 -21.14 -4.30
N GLU A 128 11.05 -22.35 -4.68
CA GLU A 128 10.74 -23.57 -3.93
C GLU A 128 11.37 -23.53 -2.53
N TRP A 129 12.62 -23.06 -2.42
CA TRP A 129 13.28 -22.88 -1.13
C TRP A 129 12.56 -21.83 -0.27
N VAL A 130 12.19 -20.67 -0.84
CA VAL A 130 11.45 -19.61 -0.13
C VAL A 130 10.08 -20.11 0.32
N ASN A 131 9.28 -20.72 -0.57
CA ASN A 131 7.95 -21.24 -0.24
C ASN A 131 8.03 -22.30 0.88
N THR A 132 9.01 -23.21 0.80
CA THR A 132 9.22 -24.26 1.82
C THR A 132 9.62 -23.66 3.16
N THR A 133 10.53 -22.68 3.15
CA THR A 133 11.08 -22.08 4.38
C THR A 133 10.06 -21.21 5.11
N PHE A 134 9.30 -20.39 4.37
CA PHE A 134 8.44 -19.38 4.96
C PHE A 134 6.99 -19.85 5.16
N SER A 135 6.52 -20.90 4.49
CA SER A 135 5.15 -21.42 4.69
C SER A 135 4.82 -21.76 6.16
N ALA A 136 5.81 -22.21 6.94
CA ALA A 136 5.65 -22.50 8.37
C ALA A 136 5.91 -21.30 9.29
N ALA A 137 6.52 -20.21 8.79
CA ALA A 137 6.87 -19.03 9.58
C ALA A 137 5.71 -18.02 9.66
N PHE A 138 4.77 -18.08 8.71
CA PHE A 138 3.62 -17.20 8.63
C PHE A 138 2.38 -17.86 9.28
N PRO A 139 1.41 -17.06 9.76
CA PRO A 139 0.16 -17.56 10.30
C PRO A 139 -0.69 -18.25 9.21
N GLY A 140 -1.57 -19.16 9.63
CA GLY A 140 -2.47 -19.88 8.71
C GLY A 140 -3.61 -19.03 8.13
N GLN A 141 -3.86 -17.84 8.69
CA GLN A 141 -4.92 -16.93 8.24
C GLN A 141 -4.51 -15.47 8.45
N ASP A 142 -5.08 -14.59 7.63
CA ASP A 142 -4.97 -13.14 7.81
C ASP A 142 -5.71 -12.70 9.08
N ASP A 143 -5.16 -11.73 9.81
CA ASP A 143 -5.84 -11.05 10.92
C ASP A 143 -5.55 -9.54 10.85
N VAL A 144 -6.58 -8.81 10.43
CA VAL A 144 -6.58 -7.36 10.28
C VAL A 144 -6.23 -6.64 11.58
N ARG A 145 -6.61 -7.17 12.75
CA ARG A 145 -6.42 -6.48 14.03
C ARG A 145 -4.98 -6.55 14.52
N SER A 146 -4.35 -7.71 14.33
CA SER A 146 -2.94 -7.91 14.70
C SER A 146 -1.98 -7.55 13.56
N GLY A 147 -2.49 -7.33 12.34
CA GLY A 147 -1.67 -7.14 11.14
C GLY A 147 -1.01 -8.44 10.68
N ALA A 148 -1.50 -9.60 11.11
CA ALA A 148 -0.99 -10.88 10.67
C ALA A 148 -1.43 -11.15 9.22
N VAL A 149 -0.46 -11.53 8.39
CA VAL A 149 -0.66 -11.81 6.97
C VAL A 149 -0.33 -13.28 6.74
N ARG A 150 -1.18 -14.02 6.03
CA ARG A 150 -0.91 -15.40 5.65
C ARG A 150 0.12 -15.45 4.53
N TYR A 151 0.89 -16.53 4.47
CA TYR A 151 1.81 -16.74 3.36
C TYR A 151 1.06 -16.90 2.03
N ALA A 152 1.53 -16.22 0.99
CA ALA A 152 1.06 -16.37 -0.37
C ALA A 152 2.20 -16.92 -1.25
N GLU A 153 2.05 -18.16 -1.70
CA GLU A 153 3.08 -18.81 -2.52
C GLU A 153 3.27 -18.11 -3.87
N SER A 154 4.53 -18.04 -4.29
CA SER A 154 4.91 -17.59 -5.63
C SER A 154 5.19 -18.78 -6.55
N ALA A 155 4.59 -18.76 -7.75
CA ALA A 155 4.82 -19.73 -8.80
C ALA A 155 5.88 -19.25 -9.79
N PRO A 156 6.84 -20.09 -10.23
CA PRO A 156 7.85 -19.70 -11.21
C PRO A 156 7.25 -19.50 -12.60
N ALA A 157 7.55 -18.37 -13.25
CA ALA A 157 7.27 -18.18 -14.68
C ALA A 157 8.30 -18.87 -15.58
N LYS A 158 9.55 -18.99 -15.09
CA LYS A 158 10.66 -19.60 -15.83
C LYS A 158 10.57 -21.13 -15.76
N PRO A 159 10.84 -21.84 -16.88
CA PRO A 159 10.90 -23.30 -16.85
C PRO A 159 12.09 -23.79 -16.00
N SER A 160 11.98 -24.99 -15.46
CA SER A 160 13.07 -25.62 -14.69
C SER A 160 14.28 -25.86 -15.59
N GLN A 161 15.45 -25.37 -15.20
CA GLN A 161 16.72 -25.68 -15.86
C GLN A 161 17.49 -26.70 -15.01
N SER A 162 18.26 -27.58 -15.66
CA SER A 162 18.96 -28.68 -14.98
C SER A 162 20.03 -28.24 -13.97
N ALA A 163 20.48 -26.98 -14.04
CA ALA A 163 21.44 -26.38 -13.12
C ALA A 163 20.79 -25.52 -12.01
N ASP A 164 19.46 -25.51 -11.92
CA ASP A 164 18.74 -24.63 -11.01
C ASP A 164 18.82 -25.17 -9.57
N THR A 165 19.71 -24.59 -8.76
CA THR A 165 19.93 -24.96 -7.36
C THR A 165 19.96 -23.72 -6.48
N ALA A 166 19.47 -23.84 -5.24
CA ALA A 166 19.56 -22.78 -4.24
C ALA A 166 20.54 -23.21 -3.13
N GLN A 167 21.48 -22.33 -2.79
CA GLN A 167 22.44 -22.54 -1.70
C GLN A 167 22.28 -21.44 -0.65
N THR A 168 22.33 -21.82 0.63
CA THR A 168 22.27 -20.88 1.75
C THR A 168 23.67 -20.65 2.29
N HIS A 169 24.10 -19.39 2.33
CA HIS A 169 25.36 -18.98 2.93
C HIS A 169 25.06 -18.16 4.19
N VAL A 170 25.49 -18.64 5.35
CA VAL A 170 25.37 -17.90 6.61
C VAL A 170 26.56 -16.96 6.72
N PHE A 171 26.29 -15.66 6.78
CA PHE A 171 27.28 -14.66 7.13
C PHE A 171 27.23 -14.46 8.65
N ILE A 172 28.32 -14.83 9.34
CA ILE A 172 28.52 -14.65 10.79
C ILE A 172 29.46 -13.45 10.99
#